data_AF-X0URT7-F1
#
_entry.id   AF-X0URT7-F1
#
_cell.length_a   1.000
_cell.length_b   1.000
_cell.length_c   1.000
_cell.angle_alpha   90.00
_cell.angle_beta   90.00
_cell.angle_gamma   90.00
#
_symmetry.space_group_name_H-M   'P 1'
#
loop_
_entity.id
_entity.type
_entity.pdbx_description
1 polymer ?
#
loop_
_entity_poly.entity_id
_entity_poly.type
_entity_poly.pdbx_seq_one_letter_code
_entity_poly.pdbx_strand_id
1 'polypeptide(L)' 'LGYAAIRSRLDRLIANYKALAKMDAQKKAVLEKLRADEITVAEAKEKLEKLSGD' A
#
# COMPACT_ATOMS: atom_id res chain seq x y z
N LEU A 1 -28.92 0.69 -20.80
CA LEU A 1 -28.56 1.35 -19.52
C LEU A 1 -27.81 0.42 -18.54
N GLY A 2 -26.86 -0.42 -19.00
CA GLY A 2 -26.15 -1.37 -18.11
C GLY A 2 -24.63 -1.19 -18.01
N TYR A 3 -24.01 -0.60 -19.02
CA TYR A 3 -22.54 -0.60 -19.15
C TYR A 3 -21.83 0.39 -18.20
N ALA A 4 -22.46 1.55 -17.95
CA ALA A 4 -21.87 2.60 -17.09
C ALA A 4 -21.77 2.18 -15.61
N ALA A 5 -22.76 1.43 -15.11
CA ALA A 5 -22.77 0.94 -13.73
C ALA A 5 -21.71 -0.16 -13.49
N ILE A 6 -21.51 -1.03 -14.48
CA ILE A 6 -20.46 -2.08 -14.44
C ILE A 6 -19.07 -1.44 -14.50
N ARG A 7 -18.88 -0.44 -15.36
CA ARG A 7 -17.61 0.30 -15.46
C ARG A 7 -17.25 1.01 -14.16
N SER A 8 -18.20 1.70 -13.54
CA SER A 8 -17.97 2.38 -12.25
C SER A 8 -17.60 1.41 -11.12
N ARG A 9 -18.22 0.22 -11.09
CA ARG A 9 -17.84 -0.86 -10.15
C ARG A 9 -16.42 -1.37 -10.40
N LEU A 10 -16.06 -1.59 -11.67
CA LEU A 10 -14.71 -2.00 -12.07
C LEU A 10 -13.68 -0.93 -11.73
N ASP A 11 -13.95 0.34 -12.01
CA ASP A 11 -13.05 1.46 -11.68
C ASP A 11 -12.80 1.56 -10.17
N ARG A 12 -13.85 1.37 -9.35
CA ARG A 12 -13.72 1.34 -7.89
C ARG A 12 -12.90 0.14 -7.42
N LEU A 13 -13.07 -1.03 -8.03
CA LEU A 13 -12.27 -2.21 -7.71
C LEU A 13 -10.80 -2.01 -8.09
N ILE A 14 -10.54 -1.45 -9.28
CA ILE A 14 -9.19 -1.11 -9.75
C ILE A 14 -8.53 -0.09 -8.81
N ALA A 15 -9.26 0.93 -8.38
CA ALA A 15 -8.76 1.92 -7.44
C ALA A 15 -8.37 1.28 -6.09
N ASN A 16 -9.21 0.39 -5.56
CA ASN A 16 -8.92 -0.33 -4.32
C ASN A 16 -7.70 -1.25 -4.45
N TYR A 17 -7.58 -1.99 -5.56
CA TYR A 17 -6.42 -2.83 -5.83
C TYR A 17 -5.13 -2.02 -6.00
N LYS A 18 -5.20 -0.86 -6.66
CA LYS A 18 -4.05 0.05 -6.78
C LYS A 18 -3.63 0.62 -5.43
N ALA A 19 -4.58 0.96 -4.57
CA ALA A 19 -4.28 1.41 -3.21
C ALA A 19 -3.60 0.30 -2.40
N LEU A 20 -4.12 -0.93 -2.47
CA LEU A 20 -3.51 -2.10 -1.81
C LEU A 20 -2.08 -2.36 -2.33
N ALA A 21 -1.89 -2.38 -3.65
CA ALA A 21 -0.59 -2.55 -4.27
C ALA A 21 0.41 -1.45 -3.88
N LYS A 22 -0.07 -0.20 -3.72
CA LYS A 22 0.76 0.91 -3.25
C LYS A 22 1.18 0.71 -1.79
N MET A 23 0.29 0.22 -0.93
CA MET A 23 0.63 -0.10 0.46
C MET A 23 1.64 -1.26 0.54
N ASP A 24 1.47 -2.32 -0.25
CA ASP A 24 2.43 -3.42 -0.33
C ASP A 24 3.81 -2.94 -0.80
N ALA A 25 3.86 -2.10 -1.84
CA ALA A 25 5.10 -1.52 -2.32
C ALA A 25 5.79 -0.65 -1.26
N GLN A 26 5.02 0.12 -0.49
CA GLN A 26 5.55 0.94 0.62
C GLN A 26 6.09 0.07 1.76
N LYS A 27 5.37 -1.00 2.15
CA LYS A 27 5.87 -1.96 3.16
C LYS A 27 7.16 -2.63 2.71
N LYS A 28 7.22 -3.06 1.45
CA LYS A 28 8.42 -3.67 0.86
C LYS A 28 9.60 -2.69 0.84
N ALA A 29 9.37 -1.43 0.48
CA ALA A 29 10.41 -0.41 0.50
C ALA A 29 10.97 -0.16 1.92
N VAL A 30 10.12 -0.17 2.96
CA VAL A 30 10.58 -0.05 4.35
C VAL A 30 11.44 -1.26 4.76
N LEU A 31 11.04 -2.47 4.37
CA LEU A 31 11.81 -3.69 4.63
C LEU A 31 13.15 -3.71 3.88
N GLU A 32 13.21 -3.20 2.65
CA GLU A 32 14.47 -3.10 1.91
C GLU A 32 15.42 -2.08 2.54
N LYS A 33 14.90 -0.94 3.01
CA LYS A 33 15.71 0.03 3.76
C LYS A 33 16.24 -0.54 5.07
N LEU A 34 15.43 -1.37 5.75
CA LEU A 34 15.87 -2.07 6.95
C LEU A 34 16.99 -3.09 6.63
N ARG A 35 16.85 -3.84 5.54
CA ARG A 35 17.88 -4.80 5.07
C ARG A 35 19.18 -4.12 4.64
N ALA A 36 19.07 -2.90 4.11
CA ALA A 36 20.22 -2.09 3.71
C ALA A 36 20.88 -1.35 4.88
N ASP A 37 20.43 -1.58 6.12
CA ASP A 37 20.86 -0.86 7.33
C ASP A 37 20.71 0.68 7.21
N GLU A 38 19.85 1.16 6.29
CA GLU A 38 19.57 2.60 6.11
C GLU A 38 18.64 3.15 7.19
N ILE A 39 17.88 2.26 7.83
CA ILE A 39 16.98 2.60 8.94
C ILE A 39 17.11 1.54 10.03
N THR A 40 16.90 1.94 11.27
CA THR A 40 16.89 1.01 12.41
C THR A 40 15.59 0.21 12.47
N VAL A 41 15.60 -0.92 13.19
CA VAL A 41 14.40 -1.74 13.44
C VAL A 41 13.27 -0.92 14.07
N ALA A 42 13.60 0.02 14.96
CA ALA A 42 12.64 0.91 15.59
C ALA A 42 11.96 1.86 14.58
N GLU A 43 12.74 2.47 13.68
CA GLU A 43 12.21 3.35 12.63
C GLU A 43 11.41 2.59 11.57
N ALA A 44 11.84 1.36 11.24
CA ALA A 44 11.09 0.49 10.35
C ALA A 44 9.73 0.12 10.95
N LYS A 45 9.68 -0.19 12.25
CA LYS A 45 8.44 -0.47 12.97
C LYS A 45 7.51 0.74 12.97
N GLU A 46 8.03 1.93 13.29
CA GLU A 46 7.22 3.16 13.33
C GLU A 46 6.68 3.54 11.95
N LYS A 47 7.46 3.34 10.88
CA LYS A 47 7.01 3.55 9.49
C LYS A 47 5.95 2.53 9.07
N LEU A 48 6.10 1.27 9.48
CA LEU A 48 5.10 0.23 9.20
C LEU A 48 3.80 0.47 9.98
N GLU A 49 3.86 0.94 11.23
CA GLU A 49 2.68 1.31 12.02
C GLU A 49 1.92 2.48 11.38
N LYS A 50 2.64 3.55 10.95
CA LYS A 50 2.05 4.67 10.22
C LYS A 50 1.43 4.27 8.87
N LEU A 51 2.00 3.27 8.19
CA LEU A 51 1.46 2.73 6.94
C LEU A 51 0.28 1.78 7.16
N SER A 52 0.23 1.10 8.31
CA SER A 52 -0.84 0.13 8.59
C SER A 52 -2.11 0.79 9.12
N GLY A 53 -2.02 2.04 9.59
CA GLY A 53 -3.17 2.88 9.93
C GLY A 53 -4.10 2.24 10.95
N ASP A 54 -3.92 2.62 12.22
CA ASP A 54 -5.07 2.75 13.11
C ASP A 54 -5.91 3.96 12.65
#